data_AF-A0AA39XMG8-F1
#
_entry.id   AF-A0AA39XMG8-F1
#
_cell.length_a   1.000
_cell.length_b   1.000
_cell.length_c   1.000
_cell.angle_alpha   90.00
_cell.angle_beta   90.00
_cell.angle_gamma   90.00
#
_symmetry.space_group_name_H-M   'P 1'
#
loop_
_entity.id
_entity.type
_entity.pdbx_description
1 polymer ?
#
loop_
_entity_poly.entity_id
_entity_poly.type
_entity_poly.pdbx_seq_one_letter_code
_entity_poly.pdbx_strand_id
1 'polypeptide(L)'
;MEQPSIAELGAQVKVTFTTTDEDIQLPESKRQLLVPADIRRYGLSRILNAESMLDTDNAIPFDFLVNGSFLRTSLEDYLQGNGLSLETNLTLQYVRSLIPPAYEASFEHDDWVSAVDVLSETSPAGRWSAAGTFQRGQDRILSASYDGLLRIWNASGQVVATSPSGSHGGHSASVLAAKFLSSTQLASAGMDRAVRVWKYTESDHFTGELKPTLELYGHTGAIDSLAVDGASKRILTASADGSVGFWTTSKASAPEADAALLPGAHAVKRRKITTSITTAQRGPLSMMAVHSAPATAAVFDPRDRTVAYSVSQDHTVRTIDLTTSIVVSTLTTSHPLLSLCAISRASAPLLAAGTSARHITLVDPRASATTTSVMTLRGHTNKVVSLAPSPDNDYSLVSGSHDGTCMIWDLRSVRPATKDEGLGSVSEPAYVIERESRAGKKKAVAGDGCKVFDVAWDKLGIFSGGEDKKIQINKGRDVVA
;
A
#
# COMPACT_ATOMS: atom_id res chain seq x y z
N MET A 1 -10.05 14.11 -62.64
CA MET A 1 -9.98 13.71 -61.23
C MET A 1 -8.64 14.18 -60.73
N GLU A 2 -8.62 15.38 -60.17
CA GLU A 2 -7.41 15.96 -59.57
C GLU A 2 -6.99 15.11 -58.37
N GLN A 3 -5.70 14.79 -58.31
CA GLN A 3 -5.08 14.31 -57.08
C GLN A 3 -5.20 15.40 -56.02
N PRO A 4 -5.61 15.08 -54.78
CA PRO A 4 -5.65 16.10 -53.74
C PRO A 4 -4.23 16.61 -53.50
N SER A 5 -4.09 17.94 -53.51
CA SER A 5 -2.85 18.63 -53.23
C SER A 5 -2.32 18.28 -51.83
N ILE A 6 -1.01 18.17 -51.69
CA ILE A 6 -0.26 17.87 -50.44
C ILE A 6 -0.54 18.87 -49.29
N ALA A 7 -1.33 19.92 -49.53
CA ALA A 7 -1.64 21.00 -48.60
C ALA A 7 -2.74 20.70 -47.55
N GLU A 8 -3.39 19.53 -47.58
CA GLU A 8 -4.40 19.15 -46.56
C GLU A 8 -3.90 18.16 -45.49
N LEU A 9 -2.65 17.72 -45.57
CA LEU A 9 -2.04 16.94 -44.48
C LEU A 9 -1.54 17.93 -43.42
N GLY A 10 -2.29 18.06 -42.33
CA GLY A 10 -1.84 18.78 -41.13
C GLY A 10 -0.45 18.32 -40.68
N ALA A 11 0.25 19.17 -39.90
CA ALA A 11 1.61 18.88 -39.44
C ALA A 11 1.73 17.45 -38.90
N GLN A 12 2.80 16.75 -39.27
CA GLN A 12 3.03 15.36 -38.88
C GLN A 12 4.30 15.23 -38.03
N VAL A 13 4.29 14.25 -37.13
CA VAL A 13 5.43 13.89 -36.28
C VAL A 13 5.79 12.44 -36.54
N LYS A 14 7.09 12.16 -36.64
CA LYS A 14 7.61 10.79 -36.74
C LYS A 14 7.67 10.19 -35.34
N VAL A 15 7.02 9.04 -35.17
CA VAL A 15 6.99 8.32 -33.89
C VAL A 15 7.54 6.90 -34.05
N THR A 16 8.22 6.42 -33.01
CA THR A 16 8.69 5.05 -32.88
C THR A 16 8.05 4.42 -31.65
N PHE A 17 7.15 3.47 -31.85
CA PHE A 17 6.47 2.74 -30.78
C PHE A 17 7.36 1.63 -30.20
N THR A 18 7.45 1.59 -28.88
CA THR A 18 8.15 0.53 -28.12
C THR A 18 7.32 0.11 -26.91
N THR A 19 7.54 -1.09 -26.38
CA THR A 19 6.87 -1.57 -25.17
C THR A 19 7.77 -2.54 -24.42
N THR A 20 7.53 -2.67 -23.12
CA THR A 20 8.11 -3.70 -22.27
C THR A 20 7.19 -4.92 -22.12
N ASP A 21 5.92 -4.79 -22.51
CA ASP A 21 4.93 -5.84 -22.38
C ASP A 21 5.03 -6.77 -23.61
N GLU A 22 5.51 -8.00 -23.41
CA GLU A 22 5.81 -8.95 -24.50
C GLU A 22 4.57 -9.33 -25.33
N ASP A 23 3.40 -9.36 -24.70
CA ASP A 23 2.15 -9.82 -25.31
C ASP A 23 1.47 -8.78 -26.21
N ILE A 24 1.93 -7.53 -26.17
CA ILE A 24 1.44 -6.43 -27.03
C ILE A 24 2.57 -5.86 -27.90
N GLN A 25 3.59 -6.65 -28.21
CA GLN A 25 4.73 -6.16 -28.97
C GLN A 25 4.43 -6.06 -30.48
N LEU A 26 4.58 -4.85 -31.04
CA LEU A 26 4.44 -4.64 -32.49
C LEU A 26 5.58 -5.30 -33.30
N PRO A 27 5.27 -5.85 -34.50
CA PRO A 27 6.27 -6.22 -35.50
C PRO A 27 7.17 -5.03 -35.87
N GLU A 28 8.45 -5.27 -36.13
CA GLU A 28 9.43 -4.20 -36.41
C GLU A 28 9.01 -3.27 -37.55
N SER A 29 8.37 -3.81 -38.59
CA SER A 29 7.86 -3.07 -39.73
C SER A 29 6.75 -2.06 -39.40
N LYS A 30 6.07 -2.23 -38.26
CA LYS A 30 4.95 -1.39 -37.81
C LYS A 30 5.32 -0.42 -36.67
N ARG A 31 6.55 -0.48 -36.16
CA ARG A 31 6.97 0.34 -35.01
C ARG A 31 7.14 1.81 -35.36
N GLN A 32 7.46 2.15 -36.61
CA GLN A 32 7.66 3.53 -37.04
C GLN A 32 6.46 4.01 -37.84
N LEU A 33 5.89 5.15 -37.44
CA LEU A 33 4.71 5.74 -38.08
C LEU A 33 4.82 7.26 -38.16
N LEU A 34 4.20 7.85 -39.17
CA LEU A 34 3.90 9.29 -39.21
C LEU A 34 2.48 9.51 -38.70
N VAL A 35 2.35 10.31 -37.64
CA VAL A 35 1.06 10.63 -37.01
C VAL A 35 0.81 12.13 -37.04
N PRO A 36 -0.46 12.59 -37.03
CA PRO A 36 -0.78 14.01 -36.89
C PRO A 36 -0.15 14.61 -35.63
N ALA A 37 0.37 15.84 -35.69
CA ALA A 37 1.07 16.49 -34.60
C ALA A 37 0.13 16.89 -33.44
N ASP A 38 -1.13 17.19 -33.75
CA ASP A 38 -2.20 17.51 -32.81
C ASP A 38 -2.73 16.27 -32.05
N ILE A 39 -2.28 15.07 -32.42
CA ILE A 39 -2.74 13.83 -31.82
C ILE A 39 -2.42 13.78 -30.32
N ARG A 40 -3.39 13.30 -29.55
CA ARG A 40 -3.29 13.10 -28.10
C ARG A 40 -3.32 11.62 -27.76
N ARG A 41 -3.09 11.31 -26.48
CA ARG A 41 -3.17 9.96 -25.90
C ARG A 41 -4.29 9.07 -26.49
N TYR A 42 -5.52 9.58 -26.52
CA TYR A 42 -6.68 8.81 -27.01
C TYR A 42 -6.55 8.44 -28.49
N GLY A 43 -6.08 9.35 -29.34
CA GLY A 43 -5.84 9.09 -30.76
C GLY A 43 -4.73 8.05 -30.96
N LEU A 44 -3.62 8.19 -30.24
CA LEU A 44 -2.51 7.22 -30.28
C LEU A 44 -2.96 5.83 -29.80
N SER A 45 -3.76 5.76 -28.74
CA SER A 45 -4.33 4.50 -28.25
C SER A 45 -5.26 3.87 -29.28
N ARG A 46 -6.06 4.66 -30.00
CA ARG A 46 -6.89 4.16 -31.11
C ARG A 46 -6.05 3.61 -32.27
N ILE A 47 -4.91 4.23 -32.58
CA ILE A 47 -4.00 3.72 -33.61
C ILE A 47 -3.48 2.34 -33.22
N LEU A 48 -3.01 2.16 -31.97
CA LEU A 48 -2.51 0.87 -31.50
C LEU A 48 -3.59 -0.23 -31.53
N ASN A 49 -4.84 0.11 -31.21
CA ASN A 49 -5.97 -0.83 -31.26
C ASN A 49 -6.54 -1.09 -32.67
N ALA A 50 -5.97 -0.50 -33.73
CA ALA A 50 -6.41 -0.81 -35.08
C ALA A 50 -6.03 -2.24 -35.49
N GLU A 51 -6.84 -2.87 -36.33
CA GLU A 51 -6.56 -4.18 -36.95
C GLU A 51 -5.19 -4.19 -37.67
N SER A 52 -4.78 -3.04 -38.23
CA SER A 52 -3.49 -2.91 -38.88
C SER A 52 -2.30 -2.87 -37.92
N MET A 53 -2.51 -2.77 -36.61
CA MET A 53 -1.47 -2.61 -35.58
C MET A 53 -1.40 -3.84 -34.66
N LEU A 54 -2.06 -3.80 -33.48
CA LEU A 54 -2.01 -4.88 -32.49
C LEU A 54 -3.06 -5.97 -32.72
N ASP A 55 -4.19 -5.65 -33.36
CA ASP A 55 -5.27 -6.61 -33.67
C ASP A 55 -5.71 -7.46 -32.46
N THR A 56 -6.00 -6.80 -31.33
CA THR A 56 -6.42 -7.48 -30.10
C THR A 56 -7.94 -7.67 -30.07
N ASP A 57 -8.39 -8.82 -29.52
CA ASP A 57 -9.83 -9.15 -29.41
C ASP A 57 -10.67 -8.07 -28.72
N ASN A 58 -10.07 -7.37 -27.75
CA ASN A 58 -10.70 -6.26 -27.04
C ASN A 58 -9.83 -5.01 -27.14
N ALA A 59 -10.47 -3.85 -27.14
CA ALA A 59 -9.77 -2.57 -27.13
C ALA A 59 -9.05 -2.35 -25.79
N ILE A 60 -7.74 -2.17 -25.82
CA ILE A 60 -6.90 -1.93 -24.65
C ILE A 60 -6.58 -0.44 -24.55
N PRO A 61 -6.96 0.25 -23.46
CA PRO A 61 -6.57 1.64 -23.26
C PRO A 61 -5.05 1.73 -22.99
N PHE A 62 -4.36 2.62 -23.72
CA PHE A 62 -2.91 2.82 -23.60
C PHE A 62 -2.55 4.21 -23.09
N ASP A 63 -1.50 4.26 -22.27
CA ASP A 63 -0.73 5.46 -21.94
C ASP A 63 0.64 5.41 -22.63
N PHE A 64 1.26 6.57 -22.81
CA PHE A 64 2.49 6.71 -23.57
C PHE A 64 3.53 7.45 -22.73
N LEU A 65 4.68 6.83 -22.52
CA LEU A 65 5.85 7.43 -21.89
C LEU A 65 6.77 8.01 -22.97
N VAL A 66 7.18 9.26 -22.79
CA VAL A 66 8.16 9.96 -23.63
C VAL A 66 9.27 10.48 -22.73
N ASN A 67 10.50 9.99 -22.93
CA ASN A 67 11.64 10.25 -22.06
C ASN A 67 11.36 10.01 -20.57
N GLY A 68 10.58 8.96 -20.27
CA GLY A 68 10.23 8.57 -18.91
C GLY A 68 9.03 9.30 -18.32
N SER A 69 8.39 10.28 -18.98
CA SER A 69 7.19 10.95 -18.46
C SER A 69 5.95 10.60 -19.28
N PHE A 70 4.78 10.48 -18.65
CA PHE A 70 3.53 10.30 -19.38
C PHE A 70 3.19 11.50 -20.26
N LEU A 71 2.75 11.21 -21.50
CA LEU A 71 2.22 12.20 -22.42
C LEU A 71 0.83 12.65 -21.96
N ARG A 72 0.74 13.90 -21.47
CA ARG A 72 -0.52 14.52 -21.02
C ARG A 72 -1.12 15.53 -22.02
N THR A 73 -0.37 15.90 -23.05
CA THR A 73 -0.72 16.92 -24.07
C THR A 73 -0.80 16.31 -25.48
N SER A 74 -0.93 17.13 -26.53
CA SER A 74 -0.63 16.70 -27.90
C SER A 74 0.88 16.52 -28.12
N LEU A 75 1.27 15.86 -29.22
CA LEU A 75 2.68 15.70 -29.59
C LEU A 75 3.32 17.05 -29.94
N GLU A 76 2.60 17.95 -30.62
CA GLU A 76 3.07 19.31 -30.92
C GLU A 76 3.37 20.10 -29.64
N ASP A 77 2.45 20.09 -28.66
CA ASP A 77 2.60 20.80 -27.39
C ASP A 77 3.79 20.23 -26.60
N TYR A 78 3.98 18.91 -26.65
CA TYR A 78 5.11 18.25 -26.02
C TYR A 78 6.43 18.69 -26.65
N LEU A 79 6.51 18.69 -27.98
CA LEU A 79 7.72 19.11 -28.70
C LEU A 79 8.03 20.59 -28.42
N GLN A 80 7.04 21.47 -28.52
CA GLN A 80 7.19 22.90 -28.22
C GLN A 80 7.62 23.12 -26.77
N GLY A 81 6.97 22.45 -25.81
CA GLY A 81 7.28 22.56 -24.39
C GLY A 81 8.69 22.10 -24.01
N ASN A 82 9.28 21.18 -24.80
CA ASN A 82 10.64 20.69 -24.62
C ASN A 82 11.67 21.32 -25.57
N GLY A 83 11.28 22.31 -26.38
CA GLY A 83 12.17 22.98 -27.33
C GLY A 83 12.67 22.09 -28.48
N LEU A 84 11.86 21.09 -28.88
CA LEU A 84 12.17 20.12 -29.93
C LEU A 84 11.49 20.52 -31.27
N SER A 85 12.11 20.15 -32.39
CA SER A 85 11.55 20.37 -33.74
C SER A 85 10.47 19.33 -34.07
N LEU A 86 9.50 19.67 -34.93
CA LEU A 86 8.51 18.73 -35.51
C LEU A 86 9.16 17.58 -36.30
N GLU A 87 10.39 17.77 -36.79
CA GLU A 87 11.15 16.72 -37.48
C GLU A 87 11.79 15.68 -36.53
N THR A 88 11.72 15.92 -35.21
CA THR A 88 12.28 15.02 -34.20
C THR A 88 11.54 13.70 -34.20
N ASN A 89 12.26 12.58 -34.23
CA ASN A 89 11.66 11.25 -34.04
C ASN A 89 11.42 11.01 -32.54
N LEU A 90 10.15 10.88 -32.15
CA LEU A 90 9.76 10.61 -30.77
C LEU A 90 9.63 9.11 -30.53
N THR A 91 10.40 8.58 -29.58
CA THR A 91 10.18 7.22 -29.08
C THR A 91 9.05 7.24 -28.06
N LEU A 92 7.93 6.57 -28.38
CA LEU A 92 6.76 6.45 -27.53
C LEU A 92 6.73 5.04 -26.94
N GLN A 93 7.03 4.93 -25.65
CA GLN A 93 6.83 3.67 -24.95
C GLN A 93 5.37 3.54 -24.52
N TYR A 94 4.61 2.66 -25.15
CA TYR A 94 3.21 2.43 -24.79
C TYR A 94 3.10 1.39 -23.67
N VAL A 95 2.17 1.64 -22.75
CA VAL A 95 1.87 0.78 -21.62
C VAL A 95 0.36 0.73 -21.41
N ARG A 96 -0.14 -0.37 -20.85
CA ARG A 96 -1.55 -0.45 -20.45
C ARG A 96 -1.89 0.66 -19.47
N SER A 97 -2.96 1.40 -19.75
CA SER A 97 -3.47 2.42 -18.82
C SER A 97 -3.99 1.78 -17.56
N LEU A 98 -3.78 2.46 -16.44
CA LEU A 98 -4.48 2.15 -15.19
C LEU A 98 -5.99 2.30 -15.41
N ILE A 99 -6.77 1.26 -15.12
CA ILE A 99 -8.23 1.35 -15.08
C ILE A 99 -8.60 2.24 -13.89
N PRO A 100 -9.26 3.39 -14.09
CA PRO A 100 -9.57 4.31 -12.99
C PRO A 100 -10.38 3.62 -11.89
N PRO A 101 -9.87 3.54 -10.65
CA PRO A 101 -10.58 2.90 -9.56
C PRO A 101 -11.65 3.84 -9.00
N ALA A 102 -12.83 3.76 -9.60
CA ALA A 102 -14.00 4.55 -9.22
C ALA A 102 -14.53 4.11 -7.84
N TYR A 103 -15.19 5.04 -7.16
CA TYR A 103 -15.91 4.73 -5.92
C TYR A 103 -16.97 3.64 -6.16
N GLU A 104 -17.00 2.66 -5.28
CA GLU A 104 -17.95 1.55 -5.32
C GLU A 104 -18.87 1.54 -4.09
N ALA A 105 -18.30 1.54 -2.88
CA ALA A 105 -19.05 1.43 -1.64
C ALA A 105 -18.32 2.05 -0.44
N SER A 106 -19.07 2.26 0.65
CA SER A 106 -18.56 2.65 1.96
C SER A 106 -19.11 1.73 3.05
N PHE A 107 -18.25 1.22 3.94
CA PHE A 107 -18.68 0.50 5.14
C PHE A 107 -18.56 1.41 6.34
N GLU A 108 -19.69 1.64 7.02
CA GLU A 108 -19.82 2.63 8.09
C GLU A 108 -19.36 2.08 9.44
N HIS A 109 -18.66 2.92 10.21
CA HIS A 109 -18.25 2.66 11.58
C HIS A 109 -18.77 3.75 12.53
N ASP A 110 -18.88 3.42 13.81
CA ASP A 110 -19.25 4.38 14.85
C ASP A 110 -18.06 5.29 15.24
N ASP A 111 -16.83 4.85 14.99
CA ASP A 111 -15.60 5.56 15.29
C ASP A 111 -14.57 5.43 14.16
N TRP A 112 -13.45 6.13 14.27
CA TRP A 112 -12.40 6.16 13.25
C TRP A 112 -11.88 4.76 12.91
N VAL A 113 -11.63 4.52 11.63
CA VAL A 113 -11.05 3.27 11.12
C VAL A 113 -9.55 3.43 11.03
N SER A 114 -8.81 2.69 11.87
CA SER A 114 -7.36 2.82 12.00
C SER A 114 -6.58 1.93 11.03
N ALA A 115 -7.08 0.74 10.73
CA ALA A 115 -6.42 -0.20 9.82
C ALA A 115 -7.44 -0.95 8.95
N VAL A 116 -7.01 -1.32 7.74
CA VAL A 116 -7.77 -2.14 6.80
C VAL A 116 -6.90 -3.26 6.25
N ASP A 117 -7.49 -4.42 6.01
CA ASP A 117 -6.80 -5.53 5.33
C ASP A 117 -7.80 -6.39 4.56
N VAL A 118 -7.31 -7.14 3.58
CA VAL A 118 -8.15 -7.94 2.68
C VAL A 118 -7.70 -9.38 2.69
N LEU A 119 -8.65 -10.27 2.94
CA LEU A 119 -8.51 -11.70 2.68
C LEU A 119 -9.21 -11.99 1.35
N SER A 120 -8.41 -12.29 0.33
CA SER A 120 -8.86 -12.78 -0.98
C SER A 120 -7.96 -13.93 -1.45
N GLU A 121 -8.33 -14.60 -2.54
CA GLU A 121 -7.52 -15.69 -3.11
C GLU A 121 -6.10 -15.24 -3.46
N THR A 122 -5.96 -13.99 -3.92
CA THR A 122 -4.68 -13.40 -4.34
C THR A 122 -3.95 -12.64 -3.23
N SER A 123 -4.66 -12.29 -2.15
CA SER A 123 -4.04 -11.67 -0.97
C SER A 123 -2.92 -12.55 -0.39
N PRO A 124 -1.93 -11.98 0.32
CA PRO A 124 -0.91 -12.77 1.01
C PRO A 124 -1.51 -13.83 1.96
N ALA A 125 -2.52 -13.45 2.74
CA ALA A 125 -3.19 -14.35 3.69
C ALA A 125 -3.95 -15.49 3.00
N GLY A 126 -4.60 -15.23 1.86
CA GLY A 126 -5.22 -16.29 1.04
C GLY A 126 -4.19 -17.30 0.56
N ARG A 127 -3.06 -16.82 0.02
CA ARG A 127 -1.95 -17.67 -0.45
C ARG A 127 -1.27 -18.48 0.66
N TRP A 128 -1.25 -17.98 1.89
CA TRP A 128 -0.72 -18.72 3.05
C TRP A 128 -1.74 -19.66 3.70
N SER A 129 -3.02 -19.57 3.33
CA SER A 129 -4.05 -20.46 3.85
C SER A 129 -3.83 -21.88 3.35
N ALA A 130 -4.25 -22.86 4.15
CA ALA A 130 -4.07 -24.26 3.77
C ALA A 130 -4.84 -24.57 2.47
N ALA A 131 -4.23 -25.34 1.57
CA ALA A 131 -4.85 -25.70 0.30
C ALA A 131 -6.26 -26.28 0.50
N GLY A 132 -7.23 -25.78 -0.26
CA GLY A 132 -8.64 -26.18 -0.19
C GLY A 132 -9.46 -25.54 0.94
N THR A 133 -8.85 -24.77 1.85
CA THR A 133 -9.60 -24.09 2.94
C THR A 133 -10.18 -22.73 2.55
N PHE A 134 -9.62 -22.07 1.54
CA PHE A 134 -10.13 -20.81 1.02
C PHE A 134 -10.84 -21.06 -0.32
N GLN A 135 -12.13 -20.76 -0.38
CA GLN A 135 -13.00 -20.96 -1.53
C GLN A 135 -13.39 -19.61 -2.14
N ARG A 136 -13.67 -19.59 -3.45
CA ARG A 136 -14.16 -18.41 -4.16
C ARG A 136 -15.44 -17.88 -3.48
N GLY A 137 -15.49 -16.57 -3.16
CA GLY A 137 -16.61 -15.95 -2.44
C GLY A 137 -16.44 -15.88 -0.91
N GLN A 138 -15.36 -16.42 -0.36
CA GLN A 138 -14.97 -16.23 1.04
C GLN A 138 -14.11 -14.97 1.25
N ASP A 139 -14.12 -14.05 0.31
CA ASP A 139 -13.38 -12.80 0.44
C ASP A 139 -13.89 -12.00 1.64
N ARG A 140 -12.98 -11.54 2.49
CA ARG A 140 -13.30 -10.78 3.70
C ARG A 140 -12.47 -9.52 3.78
N ILE A 141 -13.08 -8.47 4.29
CA ILE A 141 -12.41 -7.22 4.59
C ILE A 141 -12.30 -7.12 6.10
N LEU A 142 -11.09 -6.91 6.61
CA LEU A 142 -10.82 -6.65 8.02
C LEU A 142 -10.72 -5.16 8.24
N SER A 143 -11.24 -4.72 9.37
CA SER A 143 -11.08 -3.36 9.85
C SER A 143 -10.75 -3.35 11.33
N ALA A 144 -9.88 -2.43 11.71
CA ALA A 144 -9.62 -2.05 13.09
C ALA A 144 -10.13 -0.63 13.34
N SER A 145 -10.57 -0.35 14.56
CA SER A 145 -11.11 0.96 14.90
C SER A 145 -10.55 1.49 16.22
N TYR A 146 -10.60 2.82 16.35
CA TYR A 146 -10.24 3.54 17.56
C TYR A 146 -11.17 3.20 18.75
N ASP A 147 -12.33 2.60 18.50
CA ASP A 147 -13.23 2.04 19.53
C ASP A 147 -12.67 0.79 20.25
N GLY A 148 -11.54 0.25 19.77
CA GLY A 148 -10.90 -0.93 20.36
C GLY A 148 -11.38 -2.26 19.79
N LEU A 149 -12.18 -2.26 18.73
CA LEU A 149 -12.76 -3.46 18.12
C LEU A 149 -12.23 -3.72 16.72
N LEU A 150 -12.17 -5.01 16.38
CA LEU A 150 -12.01 -5.51 15.02
C LEU A 150 -13.37 -5.87 14.44
N ARG A 151 -13.58 -5.61 13.16
CA ARG A 151 -14.76 -6.06 12.42
C ARG A 151 -14.32 -6.75 11.13
N ILE A 152 -14.96 -7.89 10.83
CA ILE A 152 -14.82 -8.62 9.57
C ILE A 152 -16.09 -8.38 8.76
N TRP A 153 -15.91 -7.99 7.52
CA TRP A 153 -16.96 -7.64 6.58
C TRP A 153 -16.95 -8.62 5.41
N ASN A 154 -18.12 -8.89 4.86
CA ASN A 154 -18.25 -9.51 3.54
C ASN A 154 -18.26 -8.43 2.44
N ALA A 155 -18.29 -8.86 1.17
CA ALA A 155 -18.28 -7.96 0.02
C ALA A 155 -19.53 -7.05 -0.08
N SER A 156 -20.66 -7.42 0.55
CA SER A 156 -21.87 -6.61 0.56
C SER A 156 -21.91 -5.56 1.68
N GLY A 157 -20.84 -5.45 2.48
CA GLY A 157 -20.75 -4.48 3.58
C GLY A 157 -21.49 -4.88 4.83
N GLN A 158 -21.78 -6.17 5.02
CA GLN A 158 -22.33 -6.69 6.26
C GLN A 158 -21.22 -7.17 7.18
N VAL A 159 -21.33 -6.84 8.47
CA VAL A 159 -20.42 -7.33 9.50
C VAL A 159 -20.70 -8.80 9.77
N VAL A 160 -19.73 -9.65 9.48
CA VAL A 160 -19.76 -11.10 9.71
C VAL A 160 -19.32 -11.43 11.15
N ALA A 161 -18.31 -10.72 11.66
CA ALA A 161 -17.81 -10.92 13.01
C ALA A 161 -17.30 -9.60 13.62
N THR A 162 -17.45 -9.47 14.93
CA THR A 162 -16.85 -8.38 15.72
C THR A 162 -16.04 -8.99 16.86
N SER A 163 -14.85 -8.45 17.14
CA SER A 163 -14.04 -8.93 18.28
C SER A 163 -14.74 -8.66 19.61
N PRO A 164 -14.48 -9.48 20.65
CA PRO A 164 -14.91 -9.16 22.00
C PRO A 164 -14.33 -7.81 22.47
N SER A 165 -15.01 -7.16 23.41
CA SER A 165 -14.48 -5.97 24.10
C SER A 165 -13.34 -6.34 25.06
N GLY A 166 -12.60 -5.33 25.55
CA GLY A 166 -11.51 -5.54 26.51
C GLY A 166 -11.91 -6.30 27.78
N SER A 167 -13.16 -6.15 28.24
CA SER A 167 -13.70 -6.92 29.38
C SER A 167 -13.84 -8.42 29.13
N HIS A 168 -13.84 -8.83 27.85
CA HIS A 168 -13.98 -10.20 27.38
C HIS A 168 -12.73 -10.67 26.60
N GLY A 169 -11.54 -10.17 26.98
CA GLY A 169 -10.27 -10.61 26.41
C GLY A 169 -9.90 -9.96 25.06
N GLY A 170 -10.68 -8.99 24.60
CA GLY A 170 -10.32 -8.16 23.46
C GLY A 170 -9.34 -7.04 23.79
N HIS A 171 -9.13 -6.11 22.86
CA HIS A 171 -8.32 -4.93 23.14
C HIS A 171 -8.99 -4.02 24.17
N SER A 172 -8.18 -3.44 25.06
CA SER A 172 -8.64 -2.54 26.14
C SER A 172 -8.48 -1.06 25.78
N ALA A 173 -7.93 -0.76 24.61
CA ALA A 173 -7.76 0.58 24.06
C ALA A 173 -7.87 0.51 22.52
N SER A 174 -7.73 1.67 21.86
CA SER A 174 -7.77 1.78 20.40
C SER A 174 -6.82 0.81 19.71
N VAL A 175 -7.33 0.09 18.71
CA VAL A 175 -6.51 -0.76 17.84
C VAL A 175 -5.92 0.13 16.75
N LEU A 176 -4.64 0.00 16.45
CA LEU A 176 -3.94 0.85 15.47
C LEU A 176 -3.53 0.08 14.21
N ALA A 177 -3.28 -1.23 14.32
CA ALA A 177 -2.92 -2.07 13.20
C ALA A 177 -3.58 -3.45 13.31
N ALA A 178 -4.04 -4.00 12.18
CA ALA A 178 -4.54 -5.36 12.11
C ALA A 178 -4.32 -5.96 10.71
N LYS A 179 -3.95 -7.24 10.64
CA LYS A 179 -3.71 -7.98 9.40
C LYS A 179 -4.14 -9.45 9.51
N PHE A 180 -4.59 -10.04 8.41
CA PHE A 180 -4.83 -11.48 8.30
C PHE A 180 -3.51 -12.24 8.21
N LEU A 181 -3.39 -13.34 8.95
CA LEU A 181 -2.30 -14.31 8.77
C LEU A 181 -2.71 -15.46 7.84
N SER A 182 -3.98 -15.82 7.86
CA SER A 182 -4.61 -16.81 6.99
C SER A 182 -6.12 -16.61 7.02
N SER A 183 -6.88 -17.46 6.31
CA SER A 183 -8.34 -17.49 6.35
C SER A 183 -8.93 -17.82 7.73
N THR A 184 -8.12 -18.27 8.69
CA THR A 184 -8.58 -18.69 10.03
C THR A 184 -7.84 -18.01 11.17
N GLN A 185 -6.90 -17.12 10.85
CA GLN A 185 -6.06 -16.47 11.86
C GLN A 185 -5.75 -15.03 11.46
N LEU A 186 -5.79 -14.13 12.44
CA LEU A 186 -5.44 -12.73 12.26
C LEU A 186 -4.68 -12.20 13.47
N ALA A 187 -4.02 -11.06 13.31
CA ALA A 187 -3.31 -10.37 14.39
C ALA A 187 -3.66 -8.88 14.40
N SER A 188 -3.66 -8.30 15.60
CA SER A 188 -3.91 -6.88 15.80
C SER A 188 -3.07 -6.33 16.93
N ALA A 189 -2.80 -5.03 16.89
CA ALA A 189 -2.01 -4.31 17.87
C ALA A 189 -2.52 -2.87 18.03
N GLY A 190 -2.25 -2.24 19.17
CA GLY A 190 -2.71 -0.87 19.40
C GLY A 190 -2.17 -0.21 20.67
N MET A 191 -2.96 0.72 21.20
CA MET A 191 -2.57 1.58 22.33
C MET A 191 -2.44 0.84 23.67
N ASP A 192 -3.00 -0.37 23.79
CA ASP A 192 -2.85 -1.21 24.98
C ASP A 192 -1.52 -1.97 25.03
N ARG A 193 -0.63 -1.72 24.05
CA ARG A 193 0.75 -2.25 23.96
C ARG A 193 0.82 -3.77 23.81
N ALA A 194 -0.31 -4.40 23.48
CA ALA A 194 -0.40 -5.83 23.27
C ALA A 194 -0.62 -6.13 21.79
N VAL A 195 0.06 -7.18 21.30
CA VAL A 195 -0.34 -7.83 20.05
C VAL A 195 -1.29 -8.96 20.42
N ARG A 196 -2.48 -9.01 19.82
CA ARG A 196 -3.41 -10.12 19.98
C ARG A 196 -3.43 -10.96 18.72
N VAL A 197 -3.38 -12.27 18.91
CA VAL A 197 -3.56 -13.25 17.85
C VAL A 197 -4.93 -13.89 18.01
N TRP A 198 -5.69 -13.96 16.93
CA TRP A 198 -7.08 -14.35 16.95
C TRP A 198 -7.30 -15.55 16.06
N LYS A 199 -8.15 -16.47 16.52
CA LYS A 199 -8.75 -17.48 15.66
C LYS A 199 -10.06 -16.92 15.11
N TYR A 200 -10.20 -17.00 13.80
CA TYR A 200 -11.43 -16.70 13.08
C TYR A 200 -12.11 -17.99 12.64
N THR A 201 -13.40 -18.10 12.91
CA THR A 201 -14.25 -19.19 12.43
C THR A 201 -15.55 -18.64 11.89
N GLU A 202 -16.09 -19.27 10.85
CA GLU A 202 -17.31 -18.85 10.16
C GLU A 202 -18.23 -20.05 9.99
N SER A 203 -19.53 -19.88 10.21
CA SER A 203 -20.53 -20.96 10.13
C SER A 203 -21.33 -20.97 8.82
N ASP A 204 -21.79 -19.81 8.36
CA ASP A 204 -22.79 -19.71 7.28
C ASP A 204 -22.58 -18.49 6.37
N HIS A 205 -21.33 -18.02 6.22
CA HIS A 205 -20.94 -16.83 5.44
C HIS A 205 -21.40 -15.46 5.95
N PHE A 206 -22.34 -15.44 6.89
CA PHE A 206 -22.87 -14.22 7.50
C PHE A 206 -22.60 -14.14 9.00
N THR A 207 -22.29 -15.28 9.63
CA THR A 207 -21.96 -15.37 11.04
C THR A 207 -20.56 -15.93 11.25
N GLY A 208 -19.72 -15.15 11.93
CA GLY A 208 -18.39 -15.55 12.33
C GLY A 208 -18.06 -15.16 13.76
N GLU A 209 -16.96 -15.70 14.26
CA GLU A 209 -16.52 -15.53 15.64
C GLU A 209 -15.01 -15.26 15.67
N LEU A 210 -14.62 -14.28 16.49
CA LEU A 210 -13.22 -13.97 16.78
C LEU A 210 -12.89 -14.34 18.22
N LYS A 211 -11.98 -15.31 18.38
CA LYS A 211 -11.50 -15.74 19.70
C LYS A 211 -10.02 -15.38 19.88
N PRO A 212 -9.64 -14.65 20.94
CA PRO A 212 -8.24 -14.41 21.23
C PRO A 212 -7.56 -15.74 21.60
N THR A 213 -6.37 -15.97 21.05
CA THR A 213 -5.57 -17.19 21.26
C THR A 213 -4.27 -16.89 21.99
N LEU A 214 -3.68 -15.73 21.73
CA LEU A 214 -2.49 -15.21 22.41
C LEU A 214 -2.64 -13.71 22.70
N GLU A 215 -2.11 -13.29 23.84
CA GLU A 215 -1.77 -11.90 24.12
C GLU A 215 -0.24 -11.80 24.23
N LEU A 216 0.37 -10.99 23.37
CA LEU A 216 1.81 -10.84 23.30
C LEU A 216 2.20 -9.47 23.89
N TYR A 217 3.05 -9.50 24.91
CA TYR A 217 3.52 -8.32 25.65
C TYR A 217 5.04 -8.17 25.51
N GLY A 218 5.51 -6.93 25.40
CA GLY A 218 6.94 -6.62 25.30
C GLY A 218 7.22 -5.15 25.00
N HIS A 219 6.35 -4.50 24.23
CA HIS A 219 6.44 -3.07 24.00
C HIS A 219 6.08 -2.25 25.25
N THR A 220 6.69 -1.08 25.37
CA THR A 220 6.46 -0.11 26.45
C THR A 220 5.64 1.10 25.98
N GLY A 221 5.48 1.28 24.67
CA GLY A 221 4.63 2.28 24.01
C GLY A 221 3.54 1.67 23.12
N ALA A 222 2.73 2.54 22.51
CA ALA A 222 1.70 2.14 21.55
C ALA A 222 2.32 1.45 20.34
N ILE A 223 1.65 0.41 19.84
CA ILE A 223 2.10 -0.34 18.67
C ILE A 223 1.36 0.22 17.45
N ASP A 224 2.07 0.96 16.62
CA ASP A 224 1.50 1.73 15.52
C ASP A 224 1.42 0.92 14.20
N SER A 225 2.29 -0.08 14.04
CA SER A 225 2.36 -0.88 12.81
C SER A 225 2.55 -2.37 13.11
N LEU A 226 1.96 -3.20 12.25
CA LEU A 226 2.01 -4.65 12.31
C LEU A 226 2.14 -5.24 10.90
N ALA A 227 3.17 -6.07 10.69
CA ALA A 227 3.37 -6.88 9.49
C ALA A 227 3.40 -8.36 9.87
N VAL A 228 2.95 -9.23 8.96
CA VAL A 228 2.80 -10.65 9.22
C VAL A 228 3.38 -11.50 8.11
N ASP A 229 3.83 -12.70 8.45
CA ASP A 229 4.11 -13.77 7.50
C ASP A 229 3.37 -15.03 7.97
N GLY A 230 2.26 -15.32 7.29
CA GLY A 230 1.37 -16.44 7.62
C GLY A 230 2.05 -17.81 7.44
N ALA A 231 2.98 -17.92 6.49
CA ALA A 231 3.69 -19.16 6.22
C ALA A 231 4.62 -19.58 7.37
N SER A 232 5.44 -18.67 7.89
CA SER A 232 6.32 -18.94 9.03
C SER A 232 5.65 -18.71 10.39
N LYS A 233 4.41 -18.20 10.42
CA LYS A 233 3.67 -17.84 11.64
C LYS A 233 4.42 -16.81 12.46
N ARG A 234 4.86 -15.73 11.81
CA ARG A 234 5.63 -14.64 12.43
C ARG A 234 4.94 -13.29 12.28
N ILE A 235 5.25 -12.39 13.21
CA ILE A 235 4.78 -11.01 13.24
C ILE A 235 5.99 -10.10 13.44
N LEU A 236 5.98 -8.95 12.77
CA LEU A 236 6.81 -7.79 13.07
C LEU A 236 5.94 -6.65 13.55
N THR A 237 6.43 -5.90 14.53
CA THR A 237 5.78 -4.69 15.04
C THR A 237 6.76 -3.54 15.11
N ALA A 238 6.25 -2.33 14.95
CA ALA A 238 6.96 -1.09 15.24
C ALA A 238 6.14 -0.27 16.22
N SER A 239 6.81 0.30 17.22
CA SER A 239 6.19 0.91 18.38
C SER A 239 6.71 2.32 18.64
N ALA A 240 5.87 3.13 19.27
CA ALA A 240 6.20 4.47 19.74
C ALA A 240 7.38 4.50 20.73
N ASP A 241 7.73 3.36 21.33
CA ASP A 241 8.94 3.22 22.18
C ASP A 241 10.26 3.14 21.40
N GLY A 242 10.22 3.17 20.06
CA GLY A 242 11.41 3.10 19.20
C GLY A 242 11.93 1.68 18.95
N SER A 243 11.25 0.65 19.48
CA SER A 243 11.63 -0.74 19.25
C SER A 243 10.86 -1.39 18.10
N VAL A 244 11.49 -2.41 17.53
CA VAL A 244 10.90 -3.35 16.57
C VAL A 244 10.76 -4.70 17.28
N GLY A 245 9.54 -5.21 17.35
CA GLY A 245 9.26 -6.52 17.96
C GLY A 245 9.19 -7.62 16.90
N PHE A 246 9.80 -8.78 17.17
CA PHE A 246 9.67 -9.99 16.37
C PHE A 246 9.00 -11.09 17.18
N TRP A 247 7.91 -11.64 16.64
CA TRP A 247 7.00 -12.52 17.39
C TRP A 247 6.62 -13.78 16.62
N THR A 248 6.11 -14.76 17.35
CA THR A 248 5.48 -15.97 16.80
C THR A 248 4.00 -15.98 17.15
N THR A 249 3.18 -16.55 16.25
CA THR A 249 1.74 -16.73 16.49
C THR A 249 1.38 -18.10 17.06
N SER A 250 2.39 -18.93 17.34
CA SER A 250 2.23 -20.24 17.96
C SER A 250 2.55 -20.19 19.45
N LYS A 251 1.59 -20.59 20.29
CA LYS A 251 1.77 -20.72 21.75
C LYS A 251 2.99 -21.57 22.12
N ALA A 252 3.28 -22.62 21.33
CA ALA A 252 4.32 -23.59 21.62
C ALA A 252 5.74 -23.02 21.49
N SER A 253 5.93 -22.01 20.63
CA SER A 253 7.24 -21.37 20.41
C SER A 253 7.32 -19.96 20.98
N ALA A 254 6.22 -19.42 21.51
CA ALA A 254 6.18 -18.10 22.11
C ALA A 254 6.84 -18.14 23.50
N PRO A 255 7.86 -17.29 23.78
CA PRO A 255 8.46 -17.18 25.11
C PRO A 255 7.48 -16.71 26.17
N GLU A 256 7.83 -16.86 27.45
CA GLU A 256 7.06 -16.25 28.54
C GLU A 256 7.15 -14.71 28.49
N ALA A 257 6.06 -14.04 28.86
CA ALA A 257 6.00 -12.59 28.89
C ALA A 257 6.79 -12.02 30.09
N ASP A 258 7.31 -10.80 29.96
CA ASP A 258 7.78 -10.06 31.12
C ASP A 258 6.59 -9.71 32.04
N ALA A 259 6.61 -10.24 33.26
CA ALA A 259 5.57 -10.05 34.25
C ALA A 259 5.33 -8.57 34.60
N ALA A 260 6.33 -7.70 34.46
CA ALA A 260 6.19 -6.27 34.73
C ALA A 260 5.30 -5.56 33.70
N LEU A 261 5.19 -6.10 32.48
CA LEU A 261 4.39 -5.52 31.41
C LEU A 261 2.95 -6.04 31.36
N LEU A 262 2.65 -7.08 32.15
CA LEU A 262 1.32 -7.68 32.19
C LEU A 262 0.28 -6.78 32.88
N PRO A 263 -0.98 -6.82 32.44
CA PRO A 263 -2.06 -6.14 33.13
C PRO A 263 -2.13 -6.57 34.60
N GLY A 264 -2.10 -5.60 35.52
CA GLY A 264 -2.17 -5.85 36.98
C GLY A 264 -0.82 -5.93 37.70
N ALA A 265 0.32 -5.84 37.01
CA ALA A 265 1.66 -5.88 37.63
C ALA A 265 1.87 -4.80 38.71
N HIS A 266 1.21 -3.64 38.59
CA HIS A 266 1.29 -2.52 39.54
C HIS A 266 0.01 -2.33 40.38
N ALA A 267 -0.92 -3.29 40.38
CA ALA A 267 -2.17 -3.16 41.12
C ALA A 267 -1.97 -3.36 42.64
N VAL A 268 -1.64 -2.29 43.35
CA VAL A 268 -1.65 -2.26 44.82
C VAL A 268 -3.10 -2.41 45.31
N LYS A 269 -3.43 -3.60 45.81
CA LYS A 269 -4.66 -3.92 46.58
C LYS A 269 -5.96 -3.27 46.05
N ARG A 270 -6.59 -3.81 45.00
CA ARG A 270 -8.07 -3.86 44.92
C ARG A 270 -8.60 -4.85 43.88
N ARG A 271 -9.65 -5.57 44.33
CA ARG A 271 -10.63 -6.46 43.69
C ARG A 271 -10.14 -7.23 42.44
N LYS A 272 -9.89 -8.52 42.65
CA LYS A 272 -9.76 -9.56 41.62
C LYS A 272 -11.00 -9.52 40.72
N ILE A 273 -10.94 -8.77 39.61
CA ILE A 273 -11.87 -8.95 38.51
C ILE A 273 -11.45 -10.28 37.88
N THR A 274 -12.17 -11.34 38.22
CA THR A 274 -12.06 -12.62 37.54
C THR A 274 -12.60 -12.42 36.13
N THR A 275 -11.74 -12.01 35.20
CA THR A 275 -11.99 -12.26 33.78
C THR A 275 -11.98 -13.77 33.60
N SER A 276 -13.10 -14.33 33.15
CA SER A 276 -13.28 -15.78 32.95
C SER A 276 -12.51 -16.32 31.75
N ILE A 277 -11.72 -15.49 31.08
CA ILE A 277 -11.00 -15.81 29.84
C ILE A 277 -9.51 -15.78 30.13
N THR A 278 -8.89 -16.96 30.09
CA THR A 278 -7.44 -17.16 30.28
C THR A 278 -6.76 -17.27 28.92
N THR A 279 -6.71 -16.17 28.15
CA THR A 279 -5.87 -16.13 26.94
C THR A 279 -4.41 -16.28 27.37
N ALA A 280 -3.62 -17.08 26.65
CA ALA A 280 -2.22 -17.29 27.01
C ALA A 280 -1.41 -16.00 26.76
N GLN A 281 -0.75 -15.52 27.80
CA GLN A 281 0.11 -14.33 27.76
C GLN A 281 1.56 -14.75 27.49
N ARG A 282 2.20 -14.12 26.50
CA ARG A 282 3.51 -14.51 25.97
C ARG A 282 4.37 -13.31 25.60
N GLY A 283 5.67 -13.52 25.47
CA GLY A 283 6.67 -12.53 25.10
C GLY A 283 7.07 -12.60 23.62
N PRO A 284 7.91 -11.65 23.16
CA PRO A 284 8.50 -11.67 21.83
C PRO A 284 9.58 -12.74 21.69
N LEU A 285 9.88 -13.15 20.45
CA LEU A 285 11.11 -13.88 20.14
C LEU A 285 12.32 -12.97 20.28
N SER A 286 12.17 -11.71 19.88
CA SER A 286 13.19 -10.66 20.03
C SER A 286 12.52 -9.29 20.13
N MET A 287 13.05 -8.43 21.01
CA MET A 287 12.64 -7.05 21.15
C MET A 287 13.85 -6.15 20.87
N MET A 288 13.82 -5.47 19.73
CA MET A 288 14.99 -4.81 19.17
C MET A 288 14.83 -3.29 19.34
N ALA A 289 15.49 -2.72 20.34
CA ALA A 289 15.54 -1.26 20.56
C ALA A 289 16.48 -0.60 19.56
N VAL A 290 16.05 -0.50 18.31
CA VAL A 290 16.88 -0.02 17.22
C VAL A 290 16.78 1.49 17.04
N HIS A 291 15.60 2.11 17.13
CA HIS A 291 15.43 3.53 16.84
C HIS A 291 15.57 4.43 18.08
N SER A 292 15.97 5.69 17.86
CA SER A 292 16.07 6.73 18.91
C SER A 292 14.82 7.60 19.05
N ALA A 293 13.83 7.37 18.18
CA ALA A 293 12.51 8.01 18.16
C ALA A 293 11.46 6.94 17.82
N PRO A 294 10.14 7.24 17.87
CA PRO A 294 9.08 6.29 17.53
C PRO A 294 9.37 5.51 16.24
N ALA A 295 9.33 4.18 16.32
CA ALA A 295 9.39 3.31 15.15
C ALA A 295 7.98 3.28 14.54
N THR A 296 7.85 3.67 13.28
CA THR A 296 6.53 3.91 12.66
C THR A 296 6.08 2.78 11.75
N ALA A 297 7.02 2.02 11.17
CA ALA A 297 6.68 0.81 10.41
C ALA A 297 7.82 -0.20 10.41
N ALA A 298 7.45 -1.48 10.32
CA ALA A 298 8.37 -2.60 10.11
C ALA A 298 7.73 -3.61 9.16
N VAL A 299 8.47 -4.08 8.15
CA VAL A 299 8.00 -5.04 7.14
C VAL A 299 9.03 -6.13 6.92
N PHE A 300 8.58 -7.33 6.55
CA PHE A 300 9.47 -8.40 6.08
C PHE A 300 10.02 -8.07 4.70
N ASP A 301 11.23 -8.54 4.37
CA ASP A 301 11.65 -8.60 2.98
C ASP A 301 10.74 -9.59 2.22
N PRO A 302 10.17 -9.19 1.07
CA PRO A 302 9.20 -10.03 0.35
C PRO A 302 9.81 -11.31 -0.23
N ARG A 303 11.13 -11.42 -0.27
CA ARG A 303 11.89 -12.54 -0.86
C ARG A 303 12.64 -13.34 0.20
N ASP A 304 13.04 -12.69 1.29
CA ASP A 304 13.77 -13.32 2.40
C ASP A 304 13.12 -13.04 3.76
N ARG A 305 12.44 -14.05 4.30
CA ARG A 305 11.74 -13.95 5.59
C ARG A 305 12.66 -13.78 6.80
N THR A 306 13.97 -13.90 6.62
CA THR A 306 14.97 -13.65 7.67
C THR A 306 15.40 -12.19 7.74
N VAL A 307 15.00 -11.37 6.78
CA VAL A 307 15.33 -9.93 6.73
C VAL A 307 14.09 -9.11 7.00
N ALA A 308 14.25 -8.04 7.78
CA ALA A 308 13.24 -7.02 7.99
C ALA A 308 13.76 -5.63 7.66
N TYR A 309 12.84 -4.75 7.30
CA TYR A 309 13.08 -3.32 7.13
C TYR A 309 12.25 -2.56 8.14
N SER A 310 12.82 -1.57 8.81
CA SER A 310 12.10 -0.67 9.72
C SER A 310 12.34 0.80 9.39
N VAL A 311 11.36 1.64 9.70
CA VAL A 311 11.46 3.09 9.56
C VAL A 311 11.00 3.80 10.82
N SER A 312 11.50 5.01 11.02
CA SER A 312 11.22 5.78 12.22
C SER A 312 11.22 7.29 11.96
N GLN A 313 10.65 7.99 12.93
CA GLN A 313 10.76 9.44 13.06
C GLN A 313 12.19 9.92 13.34
N ASP A 314 13.15 9.01 13.59
CA ASP A 314 14.59 9.32 13.67
C ASP A 314 15.25 9.52 12.28
N HIS A 315 14.43 9.54 11.22
CA HIS A 315 14.81 9.70 9.81
C HIS A 315 15.51 8.48 9.20
N THR A 316 15.60 7.34 9.91
CA THR A 316 16.34 6.18 9.43
C THR A 316 15.42 5.10 8.84
N VAL A 317 15.90 4.48 7.76
CA VAL A 317 15.49 3.15 7.30
C VAL A 317 16.56 2.18 7.77
N ARG A 318 16.18 1.08 8.42
CA ARG A 318 17.13 0.08 8.91
C ARG A 318 16.83 -1.28 8.32
N THR A 319 17.87 -2.00 7.95
CA THR A 319 17.81 -3.41 7.56
C THR A 319 18.24 -4.26 8.74
N ILE A 320 17.42 -5.21 9.14
CA ILE A 320 17.60 -6.03 10.33
C ILE A 320 17.67 -7.49 9.90
N ASP A 321 18.68 -8.21 10.38
CA ASP A 321 18.72 -9.67 10.33
C ASP A 321 17.93 -10.22 11.53
N LEU A 322 16.81 -10.87 11.26
CA LEU A 322 15.90 -11.41 12.26
C LEU A 322 16.46 -12.66 12.97
N THR A 323 17.45 -13.34 12.39
CA THR A 323 18.07 -14.52 13.02
C THR A 323 19.01 -14.11 14.14
N THR A 324 19.77 -13.03 13.93
CA THR A 324 20.73 -12.49 14.90
C THR A 324 20.18 -11.32 15.70
N SER A 325 19.05 -10.74 15.27
CA SER A 325 18.46 -9.51 15.84
C SER A 325 19.38 -8.29 15.79
N ILE A 326 20.22 -8.22 14.75
CA ILE A 326 21.20 -7.14 14.55
C ILE A 326 20.79 -6.24 13.38
N VAL A 327 21.02 -4.94 13.54
CA VAL A 327 20.91 -3.96 12.45
C VAL A 327 22.11 -4.13 11.50
N VAL A 328 21.86 -4.59 10.29
CA VAL A 328 22.87 -4.83 9.25
C VAL A 328 23.20 -3.55 8.49
N SER A 329 22.20 -2.70 8.25
CA SER A 329 22.37 -1.44 7.50
C SER A 329 21.49 -0.34 8.09
N THR A 330 21.97 0.90 8.03
CA THR A 330 21.22 2.10 8.41
C THR A 330 21.37 3.14 7.31
N LEU A 331 20.22 3.58 6.79
CA LEU A 331 20.08 4.59 5.75
C LEU A 331 19.38 5.80 6.34
N THR A 332 20.04 6.95 6.32
CA THR A 332 19.48 8.19 6.85
C THR A 332 18.86 9.00 5.73
N THR A 333 17.60 9.38 5.90
CA THR A 333 16.85 10.24 4.98
C THR A 333 16.77 11.68 5.53
N SER A 334 16.26 12.62 4.72
CA SER A 334 16.19 14.03 5.12
C SER A 334 15.03 14.36 6.07
N HIS A 335 14.04 13.48 6.21
CA HIS A 335 12.80 13.78 6.94
C HIS A 335 12.33 12.59 7.78
N PRO A 336 11.53 12.82 8.83
CA PRO A 336 10.89 11.74 9.58
C PRO A 336 10.01 10.88 8.68
N LEU A 337 10.19 9.57 8.81
CA LEU A 337 9.45 8.55 8.07
C LEU A 337 8.25 8.09 8.92
N LEU A 338 7.13 7.79 8.26
CA LEU A 338 5.86 7.48 8.89
C LEU A 338 5.26 6.15 8.40
N SER A 339 5.61 5.70 7.19
CA SER A 339 5.13 4.43 6.63
C SER A 339 6.17 3.79 5.73
N LEU A 340 6.05 2.48 5.51
CA LEU A 340 7.00 1.70 4.74
C LEU A 340 6.29 0.60 3.95
N CYS A 341 6.69 0.45 2.70
CA CYS A 341 6.30 -0.67 1.84
C CYS A 341 7.52 -1.22 1.11
N ALA A 342 7.69 -2.55 1.10
CA ALA A 342 8.71 -3.22 0.32
C ALA A 342 8.12 -3.76 -0.99
N ILE A 343 8.52 -3.18 -2.11
CA ILE A 343 8.08 -3.58 -3.44
C ILE A 343 9.00 -4.70 -3.93
N SER A 344 8.45 -5.88 -4.17
CA SER A 344 9.22 -7.02 -4.66
C SER A 344 9.60 -6.81 -6.13
N ARG A 345 10.90 -6.76 -6.42
CA ARG A 345 11.44 -6.75 -7.80
C ARG A 345 12.44 -7.88 -8.02
N ALA A 346 12.73 -8.17 -9.29
CA ALA A 346 13.58 -9.30 -9.67
C ALA A 346 14.99 -9.28 -9.02
N SER A 347 15.64 -8.12 -8.92
CA SER A 347 17.02 -7.99 -8.40
C SER A 347 17.11 -7.69 -6.90
N ALA A 348 16.29 -6.74 -6.42
CA ALA A 348 16.27 -6.23 -5.04
C ALA A 348 14.88 -5.68 -4.72
N PRO A 349 14.42 -5.73 -3.45
CA PRO A 349 13.24 -4.96 -3.10
C PRO A 349 13.56 -3.47 -3.22
N LEU A 350 12.59 -2.71 -3.72
CA LEU A 350 12.62 -1.26 -3.64
C LEU A 350 11.75 -0.85 -2.46
N LEU A 351 12.29 -0.06 -1.53
CA LEU A 351 11.53 0.43 -0.39
C LEU A 351 10.89 1.77 -0.73
N ALA A 352 9.58 1.88 -0.50
CA ALA A 352 8.87 3.15 -0.51
C ALA A 352 8.65 3.59 0.94
N ALA A 353 9.19 4.74 1.32
CA ALA A 353 9.07 5.29 2.67
C ALA A 353 8.26 6.60 2.64
N GLY A 354 7.07 6.59 3.26
CA GLY A 354 6.21 7.77 3.38
C GLY A 354 6.76 8.72 4.42
N THR A 355 6.79 10.01 4.11
CA THR A 355 7.41 11.03 4.99
C THR A 355 6.36 11.92 5.66
N SER A 356 6.76 12.52 6.79
CA SER A 356 6.05 13.65 7.38
C SER A 356 6.07 14.92 6.52
N ALA A 357 6.98 14.98 5.54
CA ALA A 357 7.18 16.10 4.61
C ALA A 357 6.39 15.96 3.30
N ARG A 358 5.28 15.19 3.31
CA ARG A 358 4.28 15.10 2.24
C ARG A 358 4.73 14.47 0.92
N HIS A 359 5.88 13.80 0.94
CA HIS A 359 6.37 13.03 -0.20
C HIS A 359 6.72 11.61 0.23
N ILE A 360 6.93 10.74 -0.75
CA ILE A 360 7.44 9.39 -0.53
C ILE A 360 8.84 9.33 -1.11
N THR A 361 9.76 8.73 -0.38
CA THR A 361 11.15 8.53 -0.80
C THR A 361 11.33 7.07 -1.19
N LEU A 362 11.80 6.82 -2.40
CA LEU A 362 12.21 5.47 -2.81
C LEU A 362 13.67 5.24 -2.47
N VAL A 363 13.95 4.10 -1.84
CA VAL A 363 15.26 3.76 -1.31
C VAL A 363 15.59 2.31 -1.67
N ASP A 364 16.77 2.09 -2.24
CA ASP A 364 17.37 0.76 -2.30
C ASP A 364 18.06 0.49 -0.96
N PRO A 365 17.67 -0.56 -0.20
CA PRO A 365 18.24 -0.84 1.12
C PRO A 365 19.74 -1.19 1.09
N ARG A 366 20.30 -1.44 -0.10
CA ARG A 366 21.73 -1.75 -0.32
C ARG A 366 22.54 -0.52 -0.69
N ALA A 367 21.90 0.60 -1.04
CA ALA A 367 22.61 1.82 -1.41
C ALA A 367 23.33 2.41 -0.19
N SER A 368 24.48 3.06 -0.43
CA SER A 368 25.09 3.92 0.58
C SER A 368 24.29 5.22 0.70
N ALA A 369 24.18 5.75 1.92
CA ALA A 369 23.47 7.01 2.19
C ALA A 369 23.97 8.19 1.32
N THR A 370 25.22 8.14 0.85
CA THR A 370 25.86 9.15 0.01
C THR A 370 25.53 9.06 -1.48
N THR A 371 24.97 7.94 -1.96
CA THR A 371 24.78 7.66 -3.40
C THR A 371 23.31 7.53 -3.78
N THR A 372 22.38 7.81 -2.86
CA THR A 372 20.95 7.62 -3.09
C THR A 372 20.49 8.56 -4.21
N SER A 373 20.36 8.05 -5.42
CA SER A 373 19.54 8.66 -6.46
C SER A 373 18.09 8.59 -5.97
N VAL A 374 17.68 9.62 -5.23
CA VAL A 374 16.36 9.65 -4.60
C VAL A 374 15.33 9.90 -5.68
N MET A 375 14.58 8.86 -6.01
CA MET A 375 13.30 9.05 -6.67
C MET A 375 12.29 9.44 -5.59
N THR A 376 11.64 10.58 -5.78
CA THR A 376 10.61 11.10 -4.87
C THR A 376 9.25 11.08 -5.52
N LEU A 377 8.24 10.66 -4.78
CA LEU A 377 6.85 10.73 -5.22
C LEU A 377 6.20 11.96 -4.59
N ARG A 378 5.76 12.90 -5.40
CA ARG A 378 5.23 14.20 -4.95
C ARG A 378 3.81 14.41 -5.47
N GLY A 379 2.93 14.91 -4.59
CA GLY A 379 1.53 15.18 -4.90
C GLY A 379 0.68 15.36 -3.65
N HIS A 380 0.98 14.61 -2.59
CA HIS A 380 0.30 14.74 -1.30
C HIS A 380 0.50 16.12 -0.66
N THR A 381 -0.50 16.52 0.11
CA THR A 381 -0.53 17.82 0.81
C THR A 381 -0.46 17.69 2.33
N ASN A 382 -0.36 16.46 2.85
CA ASN A 382 -0.16 16.17 4.27
C ASN A 382 0.70 14.90 4.46
N LYS A 383 0.86 14.46 5.71
CA LYS A 383 1.63 13.27 6.12
C LYS A 383 1.17 12.02 5.36
N VAL A 384 2.12 11.26 4.81
CA VAL A 384 1.85 9.96 4.18
C VAL A 384 2.04 8.87 5.21
N VAL A 385 0.97 8.17 5.58
CA VAL A 385 0.93 7.27 6.75
C VAL A 385 0.65 5.81 6.41
N SER A 386 0.25 5.52 5.16
CA SER A 386 0.07 4.14 4.71
C SER A 386 0.48 3.99 3.25
N LEU A 387 0.97 2.81 2.90
CA LEU A 387 1.48 2.44 1.59
C LEU A 387 1.12 0.98 1.32
N ALA A 388 0.63 0.68 0.11
CA ALA A 388 0.40 -0.69 -0.34
C ALA A 388 0.88 -0.86 -1.79
N PRO A 389 1.63 -1.93 -2.10
CA PRO A 389 2.08 -2.20 -3.46
C PRO A 389 0.92 -2.71 -4.32
N SER A 390 1.01 -2.53 -5.63
CA SER A 390 0.05 -3.12 -6.56
C SER A 390 0.11 -4.65 -6.52
N PRO A 391 -1.03 -5.36 -6.55
CA PRO A 391 -1.06 -6.82 -6.67
C PRO A 391 -0.73 -7.33 -8.08
N ASP A 392 -0.74 -6.45 -9.09
CA ASP A 392 -0.62 -6.84 -10.49
C ASP A 392 0.77 -6.58 -11.08
N ASN A 393 1.54 -5.66 -10.50
CA ASN A 393 2.85 -5.28 -11.06
C ASN A 393 3.84 -4.78 -10.00
N ASP A 394 5.12 -4.71 -10.35
CA ASP A 394 6.23 -4.34 -9.48
C ASP A 394 6.61 -2.83 -9.55
N TYR A 395 5.82 -2.04 -10.27
CA TYR A 395 6.10 -0.63 -10.54
C TYR A 395 4.97 0.31 -10.09
N SER A 396 3.89 -0.20 -9.50
CA SER A 396 2.79 0.63 -9.01
C SER A 396 2.56 0.43 -7.53
N LEU A 397 2.12 1.48 -6.86
CA LEU A 397 1.72 1.44 -5.45
C LEU A 397 0.65 2.50 -5.18
N VAL A 398 -0.10 2.31 -4.09
CA VAL A 398 -1.04 3.30 -3.56
C VAL A 398 -0.53 3.82 -2.22
N SER A 399 -0.73 5.11 -1.98
CA SER A 399 -0.42 5.76 -0.70
C SER A 399 -1.67 6.36 -0.07
N GLY A 400 -1.78 6.26 1.25
CA GLY A 400 -2.81 6.92 2.06
C GLY A 400 -2.21 8.07 2.86
N SER A 401 -2.89 9.23 2.83
CA SER A 401 -2.40 10.45 3.45
C SER A 401 -3.44 11.12 4.34
N HIS A 402 -2.94 11.86 5.33
CA HIS A 402 -3.74 12.75 6.17
C HIS A 402 -4.32 13.96 5.41
N ASP A 403 -4.10 14.10 4.09
CA ASP A 403 -4.82 15.09 3.28
C ASP A 403 -6.23 14.61 2.87
N GLY A 404 -6.55 13.35 3.16
CA GLY A 404 -7.82 12.74 2.80
C GLY A 404 -7.87 12.19 1.39
N THR A 405 -6.71 11.91 0.79
CA THR A 405 -6.62 11.27 -0.53
C THR A 405 -5.81 9.98 -0.46
N CYS A 406 -6.14 9.07 -1.36
CA CYS A 406 -5.24 7.99 -1.76
C CYS A 406 -4.67 8.30 -3.15
N MET A 407 -3.37 8.18 -3.34
CA MET A 407 -2.72 8.44 -4.63
C MET A 407 -2.11 7.17 -5.19
N ILE A 408 -2.34 6.92 -6.48
CA ILE A 408 -1.74 5.79 -7.20
C ILE A 408 -0.55 6.32 -7.99
N TRP A 409 0.58 5.64 -7.82
CA TRP A 409 1.85 6.01 -8.43
C TRP A 409 2.26 4.96 -9.45
N ASP A 410 2.85 5.41 -10.56
CA ASP A 410 3.53 4.55 -11.52
C ASP A 410 5.00 4.95 -11.56
N LEU A 411 5.86 4.06 -11.08
CA LEU A 411 7.29 4.27 -10.92
C LEU A 411 8.04 4.34 -12.27
N ARG A 412 7.38 4.00 -13.38
CA ARG A 412 7.93 4.18 -14.73
C ARG A 412 7.82 5.63 -15.19
N SER A 413 6.88 6.40 -14.61
CA SER A 413 6.70 7.82 -14.93
C SER A 413 7.53 8.69 -14.01
N VAL A 414 8.63 9.22 -14.54
CA VAL A 414 9.65 9.97 -13.83
C VAL A 414 10.08 11.17 -14.67
N ARG A 415 10.17 12.33 -14.02
CA ARG A 415 10.79 13.54 -14.58
C ARG A 415 11.95 14.01 -13.70
N PRO A 416 12.88 14.82 -14.23
CA PRO A 416 13.86 15.52 -13.40
C PRO A 416 13.18 16.39 -12.34
N ALA A 417 13.78 16.45 -11.15
CA ALA A 417 13.35 17.38 -10.10
C ALA A 417 13.55 18.84 -10.53
N THR A 418 12.58 19.70 -10.19
CA THR A 418 12.72 21.15 -10.33
C THR A 418 13.57 21.74 -9.20
N LYS A 419 13.97 23.02 -9.32
CA LYS A 419 14.82 23.69 -8.32
C LYS A 419 14.23 23.67 -6.91
N ASP A 420 12.90 23.76 -6.78
CA ASP A 420 12.21 23.76 -5.48
C ASP A 420 12.07 22.36 -4.89
N GLU A 421 12.22 21.32 -5.71
CA GLU A 421 12.09 19.91 -5.32
C GLU A 421 13.43 19.28 -4.92
N GLY A 422 14.54 19.95 -5.25
CA GLY A 422 15.90 19.54 -4.92
C GLY A 422 16.56 18.71 -6.02
N LEU A 423 17.37 17.73 -5.62
CA LEU A 423 18.09 16.84 -6.52
C LEU A 423 17.33 15.52 -6.72
N GLY A 424 17.63 14.83 -7.81
CA GLY A 424 17.07 13.52 -8.12
C GLY A 424 15.92 13.59 -9.11
N SER A 425 14.98 12.65 -8.96
CA SER A 425 13.86 12.50 -9.88
C SER A 425 12.53 12.53 -9.14
N VAL A 426 11.49 12.97 -9.83
CA VAL A 426 10.15 13.15 -9.28
C VAL A 426 9.16 12.36 -10.11
N SER A 427 8.26 11.65 -9.43
CA SER A 427 7.06 11.07 -10.02
C SER A 427 5.83 11.73 -9.42
N GLU A 428 4.85 11.96 -10.27
CA GLU A 428 3.56 12.56 -9.95
C GLU A 428 2.49 11.45 -9.97
N PRO A 429 1.38 11.63 -9.23
CA PRO A 429 0.37 10.59 -9.15
C PRO A 429 -0.25 10.30 -10.53
N ALA A 430 -0.36 9.02 -10.87
CA ALA A 430 -1.09 8.56 -12.04
C ALA A 430 -2.60 8.80 -11.87
N TYR A 431 -3.11 8.63 -10.65
CA TYR A 431 -4.51 8.83 -10.28
C TYR A 431 -4.65 9.28 -8.82
N VAL A 432 -5.68 10.07 -8.53
CA VAL A 432 -6.02 10.53 -7.17
C VAL A 432 -7.42 10.07 -6.82
N ILE A 433 -7.52 9.29 -5.75
CA ILE A 433 -8.76 8.87 -5.12
C ILE A 433 -9.09 9.87 -4.02
N GLU A 434 -10.13 10.65 -4.24
CA GLU A 434 -10.67 11.59 -3.25
C GLU A 434 -11.60 10.84 -2.27
N ARG A 435 -11.81 11.41 -1.06
CA ARG A 435 -12.77 10.88 -0.10
C ARG A 435 -14.22 11.20 -0.48
N GLU A 436 -15.02 10.16 -0.71
CA GLU A 436 -16.42 10.28 -1.14
C GLU A 436 -17.30 10.99 -0.10
N SER A 437 -16.98 10.83 1.19
CA SER A 437 -17.65 11.54 2.31
C SER A 437 -17.55 13.08 2.19
N ARG A 438 -16.62 13.57 1.37
CA ARG A 438 -16.37 14.99 1.07
C ARG A 438 -16.72 15.37 -0.37
N ALA A 439 -17.33 14.49 -1.17
CA ALA A 439 -17.74 14.80 -2.54
C ALA A 439 -18.61 16.07 -2.58
N GLY A 440 -18.28 17.00 -3.50
CA GLY A 440 -18.96 18.28 -3.65
C GLY A 440 -18.69 19.33 -2.57
N LYS A 441 -17.83 19.06 -1.58
CA LYS A 441 -17.43 20.02 -0.53
C LYS A 441 -16.07 20.65 -0.85
N LYS A 442 -15.77 21.80 -0.23
CA LYS A 442 -14.42 22.40 -0.30
C LYS A 442 -13.40 21.44 0.32
N LYS A 443 -12.19 21.41 -0.24
CA LYS A 443 -11.08 20.61 0.30
C LYS A 443 -10.86 20.94 1.78
N ALA A 444 -10.79 19.90 2.61
CA ALA A 444 -10.60 20.06 4.04
C ALA A 444 -9.20 20.63 4.32
N VAL A 445 -9.12 21.66 5.16
CA VAL A 445 -7.85 22.21 5.60
C VAL A 445 -7.16 21.16 6.47
N ALA A 446 -5.93 20.79 6.12
CA ALA A 446 -5.15 19.74 6.80
C ALA A 446 -5.87 18.37 6.91
N GLY A 447 -6.82 18.09 6.01
CA GLY A 447 -7.59 16.85 5.98
C GLY A 447 -8.57 16.68 7.14
N ASP A 448 -8.98 17.77 7.80
CA ASP A 448 -9.88 17.71 8.95
C ASP A 448 -11.18 16.94 8.67
N GLY A 449 -11.43 15.89 9.44
CA GLY A 449 -12.58 14.99 9.31
C GLY A 449 -12.59 14.15 8.03
N CYS A 450 -11.44 13.91 7.41
CA CYS A 450 -11.30 12.98 6.29
C CYS A 450 -9.90 12.36 6.15
N LYS A 451 -9.02 12.43 7.18
CA LYS A 451 -7.68 11.83 7.14
C LYS A 451 -7.77 10.34 6.80
N VAL A 452 -6.94 9.85 5.88
CA VAL A 452 -6.77 8.42 5.63
C VAL A 452 -5.70 7.89 6.59
N PHE A 453 -6.01 6.84 7.34
CA PHE A 453 -5.08 6.22 8.28
C PHE A 453 -4.45 4.95 7.69
N ASP A 454 -5.19 4.17 6.91
CA ASP A 454 -4.66 2.97 6.27
C ASP A 454 -5.27 2.73 4.89
N VAL A 455 -4.50 2.10 4.01
CA VAL A 455 -4.90 1.70 2.67
C VAL A 455 -4.37 0.30 2.35
N ALA A 456 -5.20 -0.53 1.74
CA ALA A 456 -4.84 -1.83 1.21
C ALA A 456 -5.20 -1.91 -0.28
N TRP A 457 -4.33 -2.51 -1.08
CA TRP A 457 -4.57 -2.75 -2.50
C TRP A 457 -4.55 -4.25 -2.78
N ASP A 458 -5.72 -4.78 -3.14
CA ASP A 458 -5.90 -6.15 -3.59
C ASP A 458 -6.54 -6.17 -4.98
N LYS A 459 -6.58 -7.33 -5.65
CA LYS A 459 -7.27 -7.47 -6.94
C LYS A 459 -8.78 -7.21 -6.82
N LEU A 460 -9.35 -7.37 -5.62
CA LEU A 460 -10.74 -6.97 -5.35
C LEU A 460 -10.95 -5.46 -5.41
N GLY A 461 -9.91 -4.65 -5.19
CA GLY A 461 -9.98 -3.19 -5.19
C GLY A 461 -8.99 -2.54 -4.23
N ILE A 462 -9.11 -1.22 -4.12
CA ILE A 462 -8.40 -0.39 -3.15
C ILE A 462 -9.36 -0.08 -2.00
N PHE A 463 -8.94 -0.40 -0.78
CA PHE A 463 -9.71 -0.24 0.44
C PHE A 463 -8.99 0.77 1.31
N SER A 464 -9.68 1.82 1.76
CA SER A 464 -9.08 2.88 2.58
C SER A 464 -9.93 3.22 3.80
N GLY A 465 -9.31 3.24 4.98
CA GLY A 465 -9.92 3.53 6.28
C GLY A 465 -9.41 4.84 6.86
N GLY A 466 -10.22 5.54 7.67
CA GLY A 466 -9.78 6.78 8.28
C GLY A 466 -10.76 7.48 9.22
N GLU A 467 -10.52 8.78 9.40
CA GLU A 467 -11.21 9.68 10.33
C GLU A 467 -12.69 9.92 9.99
N ASP A 468 -13.08 9.72 8.73
CA ASP A 468 -14.46 9.83 8.29
C ASP A 468 -15.33 8.62 8.67
N LYS A 469 -14.76 7.68 9.44
CA LYS A 469 -15.42 6.48 9.99
C LYS A 469 -15.91 5.52 8.92
N LYS A 470 -15.26 5.52 7.76
CA LYS A 470 -15.64 4.67 6.64
C LYS A 470 -14.45 3.88 6.11
N ILE A 471 -14.72 2.64 5.76
CA ILE A 471 -13.92 1.91 4.78
C ILE A 471 -14.47 2.30 3.40
N GLN A 472 -13.70 3.05 2.62
CA GLN A 472 -14.05 3.39 1.25
C GLN A 472 -13.44 2.38 0.30
N ILE A 473 -14.26 1.87 -0.63
CA ILE A 473 -13.87 0.88 -1.63
C ILE A 473 -13.83 1.55 -3.00
N ASN A 474 -12.70 1.40 -3.67
CA ASN A 474 -12.46 1.92 -5.00
C ASN A 474 -12.00 0.79 -5.91
N LYS A 475 -12.72 0.54 -7.01
CA LYS A 475 -12.42 -0.54 -7.93
C LYS A 475 -12.51 -0.06 -9.38
N GLY A 476 -11.62 -0.59 -10.23
CA GLY A 476 -11.77 -0.40 -11.67
C GLY A 476 -13.07 -1.07 -12.12
N ARG A 477 -13.95 -0.34 -12.79
CA ARG A 477 -15.06 -0.98 -13.49
C ARG A 477 -14.43 -1.77 -14.63
N ASP A 478 -14.64 -3.09 -14.65
CA ASP A 478 -14.37 -3.89 -15.84
C ASP A 478 -15.12 -3.22 -16.98
N VAL A 479 -14.39 -2.62 -17.92
CA VAL A 479 -14.97 -2.14 -19.18
C VAL A 479 -15.19 -3.37 -20.04
N VAL A 480 -16.10 -4.24 -19.61
CA VAL A 480 -16.65 -5.34 -20.37
C VAL A 480 -18.14 -5.33 -20.08
N ALA A 481 -18.86 -4.57 -20.90
CA ALA A 481 -20.32 -4.65 -21.02
C ALA A 481 -20.69 -5.83 -21.92
#